data_AF-A0A0U1P0M3-F1
#
_entry.id   AF-A0A0U1P0M3-F1
#
_cell.length_a   1.000
_cell.length_b   1.000
_cell.length_c   1.000
_cell.angle_alpha   90.00
_cell.angle_beta   90.00
_cell.angle_gamma   90.00
#
_symmetry.space_group_name_H-M   'P 1'
#
loop_
_entity.id
_entity.type
_entity.pdbx_description
1 polymer ?
#
loop_
_entity_poly.entity_id
_entity_poly.type
_entity_poly.pdbx_seq_one_letter_code
_entity_poly.pdbx_strand_id
1 'polypeptide(L)'
;MRFLNKRPKIDEVRDELNTVMEVMESDYFVVLDLLLFSIIFTLLLSPSIQSLKLSVLIFCGNFGIFTGLYFFIVNRFFKNKIYF
;
A
#
# COMPACT_ATOMS: atom_id res chain seq x y z
N MET A 1 -15.76 26.97 32.32
CA MET A 1 -15.59 25.66 31.64
C MET A 1 -14.16 25.54 31.13
N ARG A 2 -13.21 25.07 31.96
CA ARG A 2 -11.78 24.99 31.63
C ARG A 2 -11.10 23.74 32.21
N PHE A 3 -11.81 22.62 32.25
CA PHE A 3 -11.36 21.38 32.92
C PHE A 3 -11.37 20.12 32.05
N LEU A 4 -11.49 20.23 30.72
CA LEU A 4 -11.57 19.07 29.82
C LEU A 4 -10.36 18.85 28.90
N ASN A 5 -9.26 19.58 29.07
CA ASN A 5 -7.97 19.16 28.49
C ASN A 5 -7.22 18.30 29.51
N LYS A 6 -7.80 17.13 29.83
CA LYS A 6 -7.06 16.02 30.42
C LYS A 6 -6.15 15.51 29.30
N ARG A 7 -4.93 16.05 29.22
CA ARG A 7 -3.93 15.61 28.24
C ARG A 7 -3.83 14.08 28.38
N PRO A 8 -4.17 13.28 27.36
CA PRO A 8 -3.96 11.84 27.43
C PRO A 8 -2.47 11.63 27.71
N LYS A 9 -2.17 10.68 28.60
CA LYS A 9 -0.78 10.41 28.97
C LYS A 9 -0.04 10.09 27.68
N ILE A 10 1.09 10.77 27.47
CA ILE A 10 1.88 10.68 26.23
C ILE A 10 2.23 9.23 25.91
N ASP A 11 2.32 8.38 26.93
CA ASP A 11 2.60 6.94 26.82
C ASP A 11 1.44 6.14 26.19
N GLU A 12 0.17 6.42 26.53
CA GLU A 12 -0.99 5.74 25.91
C GLU A 12 -1.13 6.11 24.42
N VAL A 13 -0.85 7.37 24.08
CA VAL A 13 -0.84 7.83 22.68
C VAL A 13 0.30 7.19 21.89
N ARG A 14 1.42 6.88 22.56
CA ARG A 14 2.61 6.27 21.94
C ARG A 14 2.38 4.81 21.58
N ASP A 15 1.71 4.07 22.44
CA ASP A 15 1.39 2.65 22.20
C ASP A 15 0.39 2.51 21.04
N GLU A 16 -0.64 3.35 21.00
CA GLU A 16 -1.57 3.41 19.85
C GLU A 16 -0.83 3.78 18.56
N LEU A 17 0.06 4.78 18.60
CA LEU A 17 0.87 5.18 17.44
C LEU A 17 1.80 4.06 16.96
N ASN A 18 2.45 3.33 17.87
CA ASN A 18 3.30 2.19 17.53
C ASN A 18 2.49 1.08 16.85
N THR A 19 1.29 0.81 17.36
CA THR A 19 0.39 -0.18 16.76
C THR A 19 -0.03 0.23 15.35
N VAL A 20 -0.33 1.51 15.13
CA VAL A 20 -0.62 2.05 13.79
C VAL A 20 0.60 1.96 12.88
N MET A 21 1.78 2.28 13.38
CA MET A 21 3.04 2.18 12.63
C MET A 21 3.32 0.75 12.17
N GLU A 22 3.13 -0.23 13.05
CA GLU A 22 3.31 -1.65 12.74
C GLU A 22 2.32 -2.13 11.65
N VAL A 23 1.08 -1.64 11.70
CA VAL A 23 0.08 -1.92 10.66
C VAL A 23 0.44 -1.23 9.34
N MET A 24 0.99 -0.02 9.37
CA MET A 24 1.43 0.73 8.18
C MET A 24 2.64 0.09 7.51
N GLU A 25 3.51 -0.61 8.25
CA GLU A 25 4.64 -1.37 7.69
C GLU A 25 4.24 -2.74 7.14
N SER A 26 2.99 -3.16 7.30
CA SER A 26 2.55 -4.48 6.83
C SER A 26 2.56 -4.58 5.30
N ASP A 27 3.07 -5.70 4.78
CA ASP A 27 3.08 -6.01 3.34
C ASP A 27 1.66 -5.96 2.72
N TYR A 28 0.62 -6.18 3.54
CA TYR A 28 -0.78 -6.09 3.13
C TYR A 28 -1.18 -4.68 2.69
N PHE A 29 -0.72 -3.64 3.40
CA PHE A 29 -1.00 -2.25 3.04
C PHE A 29 -0.34 -1.88 1.71
N VAL A 30 0.88 -2.38 1.48
CA VAL A 30 1.59 -2.15 0.23
C VAL A 30 0.83 -2.78 -0.95
N VAL A 31 0.37 -4.03 -0.83
CA VAL A 31 -0.43 -4.68 -1.88
C VAL A 31 -1.76 -3.95 -2.13
N LEU A 32 -2.39 -3.41 -1.08
CA LEU A 32 -3.61 -2.62 -1.19
C LEU A 32 -3.37 -1.31 -1.95
N ASP A 33 -2.28 -0.60 -1.64
CA ASP A 33 -1.89 0.60 -2.38
C ASP A 33 -1.59 0.30 -3.85
N LEU A 34 -0.90 -0.81 -4.15
CA LEU A 34 -0.68 -1.26 -5.52
C LEU A 34 -1.99 -1.54 -6.27
N LEU A 35 -2.99 -2.12 -5.57
CA LEU A 35 -4.32 -2.36 -6.13
C LEU A 35 -4.97 -1.02 -6.49
N LEU A 36 -5.01 -0.07 -5.56
CA LEU A 36 -5.59 1.26 -5.82
C LEU A 36 -4.88 1.97 -6.98
N PHE A 37 -3.54 1.93 -7.03
CA PHE A 37 -2.80 2.51 -8.15
C PHE A 37 -3.11 1.84 -9.48
N SER A 38 -3.28 0.51 -9.51
CA SER A 38 -3.65 -0.19 -10.74
C SER A 38 -5.06 0.20 -11.24
N ILE A 39 -6.00 0.48 -10.33
CA ILE A 39 -7.33 1.01 -10.66
C ILE A 39 -7.20 2.40 -11.27
N ILE A 40 -6.46 3.29 -10.60
CA ILE A 40 -6.25 4.69 -11.04
C ILE A 40 -5.58 4.71 -12.42
N PHE A 41 -4.55 3.89 -12.63
CA PHE A 41 -3.88 3.77 -13.93
C PHE A 41 -4.83 3.29 -15.03
N THR A 42 -5.69 2.33 -14.72
CA THR A 42 -6.66 1.80 -15.68
C THR A 42 -7.71 2.86 -16.03
N LEU A 43 -8.16 3.65 -15.05
CA LEU A 43 -9.07 4.79 -15.28
C LEU A 43 -8.42 5.90 -16.10
N LEU A 44 -7.15 6.22 -15.84
CA LEU A 44 -6.36 7.18 -16.64
C LEU A 44 -6.17 6.71 -18.08
N LEU A 45 -6.01 5.40 -18.31
CA LEU A 45 -5.95 4.82 -19.66
C LEU A 45 -7.32 4.59 -20.30
N SER A 46 -8.42 4.70 -19.55
CA SER A 46 -9.79 4.49 -20.05
C SER A 46 -10.13 5.27 -21.33
N PRO A 47 -9.78 6.56 -21.51
CA PRO A 47 -10.05 7.27 -22.77
C PRO A 47 -9.31 6.68 -23.98
N SER A 48 -8.23 5.94 -23.75
CA SER A 48 -7.47 5.25 -24.80
C SER A 48 -8.01 3.83 -25.09
N ILE A 49 -8.94 3.31 -24.29
CA ILE A 49 -9.40 1.92 -24.35
C ILE A 49 -10.89 1.89 -24.70
N GLN A 50 -11.21 1.50 -25.94
CA GLN A 50 -12.61 1.41 -26.41
C GLN A 50 -13.39 0.20 -25.85
N SER A 51 -12.71 -0.80 -25.29
CA SER A 51 -13.33 -2.10 -24.93
C SER A 51 -13.15 -2.43 -23.44
N LEU A 52 -14.26 -2.73 -22.77
CA LEU A 52 -14.28 -3.17 -21.36
C LEU A 52 -13.39 -4.40 -21.11
N LYS A 53 -13.37 -5.36 -22.06
CA LYS A 53 -12.49 -6.55 -21.96
C LYS A 53 -11.01 -6.17 -21.92
N LEU A 54 -10.61 -5.18 -22.71
CA LEU A 54 -9.22 -4.71 -22.76
C LEU A 54 -8.86 -3.96 -21.48
N SER A 55 -9.80 -3.20 -20.91
CA SER A 55 -9.62 -2.52 -19.62
C SER A 55 -9.35 -3.50 -18.48
N VAL A 56 -10.13 -4.59 -18.38
CA VAL A 56 -9.89 -5.65 -17.37
C VAL A 56 -8.53 -6.32 -17.58
N LEU A 57 -8.15 -6.59 -18.83
CA LEU A 57 -6.87 -7.21 -19.14
C LEU A 57 -5.69 -6.30 -18.78
N ILE A 58 -5.80 -5.00 -19.08
CA ILE A 58 -4.80 -3.99 -18.71
C ILE A 58 -4.71 -3.82 -17.20
N PHE A 59 -5.85 -3.84 -16.50
CA PHE A 59 -5.89 -3.82 -15.04
C PHE A 59 -5.12 -5.01 -14.43
N CYS A 60 -5.47 -6.23 -14.85
CA CYS A 60 -4.79 -7.44 -14.37
C CYS A 60 -3.30 -7.45 -14.73
N GLY A 61 -2.93 -6.98 -15.92
CA GLY A 61 -1.55 -6.84 -16.36
C GLY A 61 -0.75 -5.87 -15.50
N ASN A 62 -1.27 -4.66 -15.29
CA ASN A 62 -0.62 -3.64 -14.45
C ASN A 62 -0.50 -4.11 -13.00
N PHE A 63 -1.56 -4.66 -12.42
CA PHE A 63 -1.52 -5.18 -11.06
C PHE A 63 -0.50 -6.31 -10.91
N GLY A 64 -0.45 -7.25 -11.87
CA GLY A 64 0.51 -8.35 -11.88
C GLY A 64 1.95 -7.87 -12.04
N ILE A 65 2.21 -6.91 -12.94
CA ILE A 65 3.55 -6.34 -13.16
C ILE A 65 4.02 -5.60 -11.91
N PHE A 66 3.19 -4.74 -11.31
CA PHE A 66 3.57 -3.98 -10.12
C PHE A 66 3.78 -4.88 -8.91
N THR A 67 2.90 -5.86 -8.69
CA THR A 67 3.04 -6.81 -7.58
C THR A 67 4.25 -7.71 -7.78
N GLY A 68 4.51 -8.16 -9.01
CA GLY A 68 5.70 -8.93 -9.36
C GLY A 68 7.00 -8.15 -9.18
N LEU A 69 7.02 -6.88 -9.60
CA LEU A 69 8.14 -5.97 -9.35
C LEU A 69 8.38 -5.77 -7.85
N TYR A 70 7.32 -5.53 -7.08
CA TYR A 70 7.41 -5.39 -5.63
C TYR A 70 8.01 -6.64 -5.00
N PHE A 71 7.46 -7.83 -5.29
CA PHE A 71 7.98 -9.09 -4.75
C PHE A 71 9.43 -9.32 -5.18
N PHE A 72 9.78 -9.06 -6.44
CA PHE A 72 11.14 -9.21 -6.93
C PHE A 72 12.11 -8.27 -6.22
N ILE A 73 11.76 -6.99 -6.06
CA ILE A 73 12.60 -5.98 -5.42
C ILE A 73 12.75 -6.30 -3.92
N VAL A 74 11.65 -6.54 -3.20
CA VAL A 74 11.69 -6.85 -1.77
C VAL A 74 12.45 -8.14 -1.52
N ASN A 75 12.14 -9.22 -2.24
CA ASN A 75 12.76 -10.51 -2.02
C ASN A 75 14.25 -10.50 -2.43
N ARG A 76 14.64 -9.72 -3.45
CA ARG A 76 16.04 -9.64 -3.91
C ARG A 76 16.89 -8.62 -3.16
N PHE A 77 16.34 -7.49 -2.73
CA PHE A 77 17.12 -6.41 -2.09
C PHE A 77 17.00 -6.39 -0.57
N PHE A 78 15.84 -6.67 0.00
CA PHE A 78 15.66 -6.65 1.45
C PHE A 78 16.03 -7.99 2.08
N LYS A 79 15.61 -9.11 1.49
CA LYS A 79 15.87 -10.43 2.08
C LYS A 79 17.35 -10.84 2.00
N ASN A 80 18.06 -10.47 0.94
CA ASN A 80 19.50 -10.74 0.81
C ASN A 80 20.38 -9.86 1.72
N LYS A 81 19.88 -8.75 2.25
CA LYS A 81 20.63 -7.88 3.16
C LYS A 81 20.62 -8.36 4.61
N ILE A 82 19.74 -9.29 4.97
CA ILE A 82 19.59 -9.82 6.34
C ILE A 82 20.47 -11.08 6.56
N TYR A 83 21.04 -11.65 5.49
CA TYR A 83 21.93 -12.82 5.54
C TYR A 83 23.42 -12.48 5.26
N PHE A 84 23.87 -11.28 5.60
CA PHE A 84 25.30 -10.94 5.61
C PHE A 84 25.68 -10.19 6.89
#